data_AF-A0A1W6LC40-F1
#
_entry.id   AF-A0A1W6LC40-F1
#
_cell.length_a   1.000
_cell.length_b   1.000
_cell.length_c   1.000
_cell.angle_alpha   90.00
_cell.angle_beta   90.00
_cell.angle_gamma   90.00
#
_symmetry.space_group_name_H-M   'P 1'
#
loop_
_entity.id
_entity.type
_entity.pdbx_description
1 polymer ?
#
loop_
_entity_poly.entity_id
_entity_poly.type
_entity_poly.pdbx_seq_one_letter_code
_entity_poly.pdbx_strand_id
1 'polypeptide(L)'
;MPFVYIKVPAARHAEVRDRTLEDGVAQALADLRLGEVISSGESLGDSGPDGARRVAFHRIDVDVNDLASARALFRQVLPTLGAPVLTEVHYTENRLPMVDVYEPAGWTSGATRRQ
;
A
#
# COMPACT_ATOMS: atom_id res chain seq x y z
N MET A 1 7.55 -2.91 -16.19
CA MET A 1 7.60 -2.36 -14.83
C MET A 1 6.73 -3.23 -13.94
N PRO A 2 7.23 -3.74 -12.81
CA PRO A 2 6.38 -4.42 -11.84
C PRO A 2 5.32 -3.48 -11.30
N PHE A 3 4.12 -4.00 -11.12
CA PHE A 3 3.03 -3.30 -10.48
C PHE A 3 3.03 -3.60 -8.97
N VAL A 4 2.85 -2.55 -8.16
CA VAL A 4 2.66 -2.62 -6.72
C VAL A 4 1.40 -1.87 -6.36
N TYR A 5 0.58 -2.42 -5.47
CA TYR A 5 -0.46 -1.62 -4.84
C TYR A 5 -0.33 -1.66 -3.32
N ILE A 6 -0.52 -0.50 -2.71
CA ILE A 6 -0.45 -0.28 -1.28
C ILE A 6 -1.88 -0.15 -0.78
N LYS A 7 -2.24 -0.95 0.21
CA LYS A 7 -3.57 -0.99 0.80
C LYS A 7 -3.46 -0.50 2.24
N VAL A 8 -4.00 0.69 2.47
CA VAL A 8 -3.94 1.41 3.73
C VAL A 8 -5.31 1.32 4.42
N PRO A 9 -5.41 0.83 5.66
CA PRO A 9 -6.66 0.85 6.42
C PRO A 9 -7.34 2.22 6.41
N ALA A 10 -8.59 2.25 5.96
CA ALA A 10 -9.40 3.47 5.97
C ALA A 10 -9.72 3.84 7.42
N ALA A 11 -9.68 5.14 7.72
CA ALA A 11 -10.21 5.69 8.95
C ALA A 11 -11.25 6.76 8.60
N ARG A 12 -12.19 7.02 9.51
CA ARG A 12 -13.12 8.13 9.33
C ARG A 12 -12.34 9.45 9.24
N HIS A 13 -12.70 10.30 8.28
CA HIS A 13 -12.11 11.64 8.10
C HIS A 13 -10.59 11.61 7.87
N ALA A 14 -10.13 10.63 7.09
CA ALA A 14 -8.71 10.43 6.80
C ALA A 14 -8.24 11.07 5.50
N GLU A 15 -9.07 11.90 4.84
CA GLU A 15 -8.81 12.39 3.48
C GLU A 15 -7.49 13.17 3.39
N VAL A 16 -7.15 13.92 4.44
CA VAL A 16 -5.89 14.67 4.54
C VAL A 16 -4.70 13.73 4.69
N ARG A 17 -4.82 12.69 5.54
CA ARG A 17 -3.76 11.68 5.73
C ARG A 17 -3.54 10.90 4.43
N ASP A 18 -4.61 10.49 3.78
CA ASP A 18 -4.56 9.65 2.57
C ASP A 18 -3.87 10.42 1.43
N ARG A 19 -4.21 11.71 1.25
CA ARG A 19 -3.48 12.58 0.32
C ARG A 19 -2.01 12.76 0.70
N THR A 20 -1.72 12.93 1.98
CA THR A 20 -0.33 13.10 2.47
C THR A 20 0.49 11.83 2.22
N LEU A 21 -0.11 10.65 2.38
CA LEU A 21 0.49 9.36 2.05
C LEU A 21 0.75 9.24 0.56
N GLU A 22 -0.23 9.54 -0.28
CA GLU A 22 -0.11 9.52 -1.74
C GLU A 22 1.03 10.44 -2.22
N ASP A 23 0.99 11.72 -1.84
CA ASP A 23 1.98 12.73 -2.22
C ASP A 23 3.37 12.34 -1.72
N GLY A 24 3.48 11.86 -0.49
CA GLY A 24 4.75 11.43 0.10
C GLY A 24 5.34 10.19 -0.58
N VAL A 25 4.50 9.22 -0.96
CA VAL A 25 4.94 8.04 -1.72
C VAL A 25 5.41 8.44 -3.12
N ALA A 26 4.64 9.30 -3.80
CA ALA A 26 5.01 9.82 -5.12
C ALA A 26 6.36 10.54 -5.08
N GLN A 27 6.56 11.43 -4.09
CA GLN A 27 7.82 12.15 -3.91
C GLN A 27 8.99 11.21 -3.64
N ALA A 28 8.84 10.25 -2.72
CA ALA A 28 9.91 9.32 -2.37
C ALA A 28 10.34 8.43 -3.56
N LEU A 29 9.37 8.02 -4.40
CA LEU A 29 9.66 7.29 -5.63
C LEU A 29 10.41 8.14 -6.65
N ALA A 30 10.00 9.40 -6.83
CA ALA A 30 10.62 10.34 -7.75
C ALA A 30 12.07 10.67 -7.35
N ASP A 31 12.32 10.92 -6.07
CA ASP A 31 13.65 11.25 -5.53
C ASP A 31 14.70 10.16 -5.83
N LEU A 32 14.27 8.90 -5.80
CA LEU A 32 15.13 7.74 -6.05
C LEU A 32 14.99 7.17 -7.46
N ARG A 33 14.14 7.76 -8.31
CA ARG A 33 13.81 7.28 -9.66
C ARG A 33 13.33 5.82 -9.67
N LEU A 34 12.59 5.41 -8.64
CA LEU A 34 12.17 4.03 -8.43
C LEU A 34 10.79 3.70 -9.01
N GLY A 35 10.04 4.69 -9.48
CA GLY A 35 8.71 4.49 -10.06
C GLY A 35 7.86 5.75 -10.00
N GLU A 36 6.56 5.57 -10.17
CA GLU A 36 5.55 6.62 -10.05
C GLU A 36 4.22 6.07 -9.52
N VAL A 37 3.48 6.92 -8.79
CA VAL A 37 2.09 6.63 -8.44
C VAL A 37 1.23 6.83 -9.70
N ILE A 38 0.47 5.81 -10.08
CA ILE A 38 -0.37 5.84 -11.29
C ILE A 38 -1.83 6.20 -10.98
N SER A 39 -2.32 5.79 -9.81
CA SER A 39 -3.67 6.12 -9.35
C SER A 39 -3.81 5.91 -7.85
N SER A 40 -4.79 6.58 -7.25
CA SER A 40 -5.25 6.31 -5.89
C SER A 40 -6.77 6.15 -5.86
N GLY A 41 -7.29 5.51 -4.83
CA GLY A 41 -8.73 5.31 -4.69
C GLY A 41 -9.14 4.61 -3.40
N GLU A 42 -10.44 4.38 -3.25
CA GLU A 42 -11.00 3.69 -2.10
C GLU A 42 -11.42 2.28 -2.49
N SER A 43 -11.11 1.31 -1.63
CA SER A 43 -11.61 -0.06 -1.73
C SER A 43 -12.65 -0.32 -0.66
N LEU A 44 -13.76 -0.89 -1.10
CA LEU A 44 -14.79 -1.43 -0.23
C LEU A 44 -14.25 -2.66 0.53
N GLY A 45 -14.66 -2.78 1.78
CA GLY A 45 -14.48 -3.99 2.59
C GLY A 45 -15.54 -5.04 2.30
N ASP A 46 -15.53 -6.09 3.12
CA ASP A 46 -16.51 -7.17 3.04
C ASP A 46 -17.95 -6.65 3.20
N SER A 47 -18.89 -7.39 2.62
CA SER A 47 -20.31 -7.11 2.80
C SER A 47 -20.68 -7.25 4.28
N GLY A 48 -21.26 -6.18 4.83
CA GLY A 48 -21.87 -6.21 6.15
C GLY A 48 -23.11 -7.12 6.19
N PRO A 49 -23.65 -7.39 7.38
CA PRO A 49 -24.85 -8.22 7.56
C PRO A 49 -26.09 -7.71 6.82
N ASP A 50 -26.11 -6.41 6.49
CA ASP A 50 -27.16 -5.69 5.76
C ASP A 50 -26.90 -5.60 4.24
N GLY A 51 -25.82 -6.22 3.75
CA GLY A 51 -25.40 -6.16 2.35
C GLY A 51 -24.67 -4.87 1.96
N ALA A 52 -24.56 -3.88 2.87
CA ALA A 52 -23.79 -2.67 2.62
C ALA A 52 -22.28 -2.96 2.72
N ARG A 53 -21.49 -2.35 1.84
CA ARG A 53 -20.02 -2.38 1.92
C ARG A 53 -19.50 -1.01 2.29
N ARG A 54 -18.78 -0.93 3.40
CA ARG A 54 -18.10 0.31 3.81
C ARG A 54 -16.75 0.39 3.11
N VAL A 55 -16.28 1.60 2.81
CA VAL A 55 -14.87 1.80 2.48
C VAL A 55 -14.03 1.26 3.63
N ALA A 56 -13.12 0.35 3.31
CA ALA A 56 -12.26 -0.29 4.29
C ALA A 56 -10.79 0.05 4.06
N PHE A 57 -10.42 0.47 2.85
CA PHE A 57 -9.04 0.79 2.52
C PHE A 57 -8.92 1.97 1.57
N HIS A 58 -7.93 2.81 1.80
CA HIS A 58 -7.34 3.66 0.78
C HIS A 58 -6.29 2.85 0.01
N ARG A 59 -6.25 3.01 -1.31
CA ARG A 59 -5.34 2.31 -2.21
C ARG A 59 -4.47 3.30 -2.97
N ILE A 60 -3.19 2.98 -3.06
CA ILE A 60 -2.21 3.69 -3.88
C ILE A 60 -1.63 2.66 -4.85
N ASP A 61 -1.84 2.87 -6.14
CA ASP A 61 -1.37 2.00 -7.21
C ASP A 61 -0.09 2.61 -7.80
N VAL A 62 0.93 1.79 -7.98
CA VAL A 62 2.29 2.23 -8.28
C VAL A 62 2.92 1.35 -9.35
N ASP A 63 3.52 1.97 -10.35
CA ASP A 63 4.46 1.30 -11.25
C ASP A 63 5.89 1.53 -10.76
N VAL A 64 6.67 0.45 -10.66
CA VAL A 64 8.05 0.52 -10.16
C VAL A 64 9.06 0.05 -11.21
N ASN A 65 10.29 0.54 -11.09
CA ASN A 65 11.41 0.18 -11.94
C ASN A 65 12.17 -1.03 -11.41
N ASP A 66 12.38 -1.07 -10.09
CA ASP A 66 13.04 -2.16 -9.37
C ASP A 66 12.22 -2.54 -8.14
N LEU A 67 11.67 -3.76 -8.16
CA LEU A 67 10.75 -4.22 -7.12
C LEU A 67 11.42 -4.32 -5.75
N ALA A 68 12.66 -4.81 -5.69
CA ALA A 68 13.36 -5.01 -4.42
C ALA A 68 13.64 -3.67 -3.72
N SER A 69 14.14 -2.69 -4.47
CA SER A 69 14.42 -1.34 -3.97
C SER A 69 13.14 -0.60 -3.60
N ALA A 70 12.09 -0.70 -4.42
CA ALA A 70 10.80 -0.11 -4.11
C ALA A 70 10.19 -0.69 -2.83
N ARG A 71 10.24 -2.02 -2.63
CA ARG A 71 9.80 -2.65 -1.38
C ARG A 71 10.61 -2.20 -0.16
N ALA A 72 11.92 -2.07 -0.29
CA ALA A 72 12.75 -1.52 0.78
C ALA A 72 12.34 -0.07 1.11
N LEU A 73 12.13 0.75 0.09
CA LEU A 73 11.65 2.13 0.23
C LEU A 73 10.29 2.19 0.95
N PHE A 74 9.29 1.44 0.49
CA PHE A 74 7.95 1.47 1.09
C PHE A 74 7.96 1.07 2.55
N ARG A 75 8.76 0.05 2.92
CA ARG A 75 8.90 -0.39 4.32
C ARG A 75 9.48 0.70 5.23
N GLN A 76 10.34 1.55 4.68
CA GLN A 76 10.91 2.69 5.41
C GLN A 76 9.95 3.88 5.44
N VAL A 77 9.38 4.25 4.29
CA VAL A 77 8.67 5.53 4.11
C VAL A 77 7.25 5.49 4.66
N LEU A 78 6.51 4.40 4.45
CA LEU A 78 5.09 4.32 4.84
C LEU A 78 4.89 4.58 6.35
N PRO A 79 5.66 3.98 7.28
CA PRO A 79 5.54 4.32 8.70
C PRO A 79 5.84 5.79 9.00
N THR A 80 6.83 6.39 8.33
CA THR A 80 7.21 7.80 8.54
C THR A 80 6.16 8.78 8.02
N LEU A 81 5.40 8.38 7.00
CA LEU A 81 4.26 9.14 6.47
C LEU A 81 2.96 8.90 7.26
N GLY A 82 3.02 8.10 8.35
CA GLY A 82 1.86 7.85 9.21
C GLY A 82 0.93 6.75 8.71
N ALA A 83 1.41 5.82 7.88
CA ALA A 83 0.63 4.64 7.51
C ALA A 83 0.32 3.81 8.77
N PRO A 84 -0.96 3.47 9.03
CA PRO A 84 -1.34 2.69 10.20
C PRO A 84 -0.87 1.23 10.08
N VAL A 85 -0.82 0.55 11.23
CA VAL A 85 -0.67 -0.91 11.27
C VAL A 85 -1.76 -1.58 10.42
N LEU A 86 -1.44 -2.75 9.88
CA LEU A 86 -2.21 -3.48 8.85
C LEU A 86 -2.20 -2.79 7.48
N THR A 87 -1.29 -1.84 7.24
CA THR A 87 -0.97 -1.43 5.87
C THR A 87 -0.29 -2.60 5.15
N GLU A 88 -0.74 -2.88 3.94
CA GLU A 88 -0.28 -4.00 3.12
C GLU A 88 0.37 -3.48 1.83
N VAL A 89 1.51 -4.03 1.42
CA VAL A 89 2.16 -3.77 0.14
C VAL A 89 2.10 -5.04 -0.69
N HIS A 90 1.32 -5.01 -1.77
CA HIS A 90 1.07 -6.17 -2.62
C HIS A 90 1.86 -6.07 -3.91
N TYR A 91 2.49 -7.18 -4.28
CA TYR A 91 3.33 -7.25 -5.47
C TYR A 91 3.35 -8.67 -6.04
N THR A 92 3.92 -8.82 -7.24
CA THR A 92 4.16 -10.14 -7.84
C THR A 92 5.66 -10.40 -7.93
N GLU A 93 6.10 -11.53 -7.39
CA GLU A 93 7.49 -12.01 -7.48
C GLU A 93 7.47 -13.45 -7.95
N ASN A 94 8.26 -13.78 -8.96
CA ASN A 94 8.29 -15.13 -9.56
C ASN A 94 6.91 -15.67 -9.97
N ARG A 95 6.02 -14.79 -10.48
CA ARG A 95 4.61 -15.09 -10.84
C ARG A 95 3.71 -15.49 -9.66
N LEU A 96 4.17 -15.29 -8.42
CA LEU A 96 3.38 -15.52 -7.22
C LEU A 96 2.93 -14.18 -6.63
N PRO A 97 1.65 -14.08 -6.20
CA PRO A 97 1.18 -12.91 -5.47
C PRO A 97 1.74 -12.93 -4.05
N MET A 98 2.40 -11.85 -3.69
CA MET A 98 3.09 -11.68 -2.42
C MET A 98 2.56 -10.44 -1.71
N VAL A 99 2.66 -10.43 -0.39
CA VAL A 99 2.32 -9.29 0.43
C VAL A 99 3.35 -9.06 1.53
N ASP A 100 3.74 -7.81 1.72
CA ASP A 100 4.40 -7.32 2.94
C ASP A 100 3.33 -6.63 3.81
N VAL A 101 3.28 -6.93 5.11
CA VAL A 101 2.29 -6.36 6.05
C VAL A 101 3.00 -5.59 7.16
N TYR A 102 2.56 -4.36 7.41
CA TYR A 102 3.05 -3.55 8.52
C TYR A 102 2.31 -3.92 9.82
N GLU A 103 2.96 -4.73 10.64
CA GLU A 103 2.44 -5.18 11.93
C GLU A 103 2.98 -4.33 13.10
N PRO A 104 2.39 -4.43 14.31
CA PRO A 104 2.91 -3.73 15.49
C PRO A 104 4.38 -4.03 15.81
N ALA A 105 4.87 -5.24 15.47
CA ALA A 105 6.25 -5.65 15.68
C ALA A 105 7.20 -5.24 14.53
N GLY A 106 6.68 -4.63 13.45
CA GLY A 106 7.43 -4.29 12.25
C GLY A 106 6.84 -4.96 11.00
N TRP A 107 7.65 -5.08 9.95
CA TRP A 107 7.19 -5.63 8.68
C TRP A 107 7.30 -7.15 8.62
N THR A 108 6.19 -7.82 8.36
CA THR A 108 6.15 -9.22 7.92
C THR A 108 6.27 -9.24 6.40
N SER A 109 7.39 -9.71 5.86
CA SER A 109 7.65 -9.63 4.41
C SER A 109 7.50 -10.95 3.68
N GLY A 110 7.00 -10.91 2.44
CA GLY A 110 7.00 -12.05 1.52
C GLY A 110 6.05 -13.18 1.91
N ALA A 111 4.92 -12.86 2.56
CA ALA A 111 3.88 -13.86 2.73
C ALA A 111 3.19 -14.14 1.39
N THR A 112 3.01 -15.42 1.02
CA THR A 112 2.14 -15.76 -0.11
C THR A 112 0.72 -15.34 0.23
N ARG A 113 0.09 -14.57 -0.66
CA ARG A 113 -1.30 -14.16 -0.47
C ARG A 113 -2.19 -15.40 -0.44
N ARG A 114 -2.79 -15.70 0.72
CA ARG A 114 -3.90 -16.66 0.79
C ARG A 114 -5.14 -15.97 0.23
N GLN A 115 -5.77 -16.61 -0.76
CA GLN A 115 -7.06 -16.16 -1.31
C GLN A 115 -8.17 -16.35 -0.28
#